data_AF-A0A4W5PBT0-F1
#
_entry.id   AF-A0A4W5PBT0-F1
#
_cell.length_a   1.000
_cell.length_b   1.000
_cell.length_c   1.000
_cell.angle_alpha   90.00
_cell.angle_beta   90.00
_cell.angle_gamma   90.00
#
_symmetry.space_group_name_H-M   'P 1'
#
loop_
_entity.id
_entity.type
_entity.pdbx_description
1 polymer ?
#
loop_
_entity_poly.entity_id
_entity_poly.type
_entity_poly.pdbx_seq_one_letter_code
_entity_poly.pdbx_strand_id
1 'polypeptide(L)'
;LGGRRPHVEQGEPRKYDPTFKGPIYNRGCTDIVCCILFIICILGYVAVGILVIILAIVEVIIILLLIFLRNRILIAIALIKEASRAIGYVMSALFYPLFTFALLTIVIAYWAVTAVFLSTSNQPIYKVFNETACDHSRKICEPAVSPAFPLAHAMSPSNKTVYHKYLIGLQFYNVFLFFWCANFVTALGQMTLAGAFASYYWAFVKPDDMPAFPIFSSLGRSLRYHTGSLAFGSLILSIIQIIRVLLEYIDHKLQGTQNKCTKFLLCCLKCCFWCLEKFIKFINRNAYIMVAIYGKNFCTSAKDAFFLLMRNMIRVAVLDKVTDFLLFLGKLLIVGLVGIFAFFFFSGRVKAFENTAPNLHYYWVPILTVVVGSYLIAHGFFSVYAMCVDTLFLCFLEDLERNDGSAERPYRMSDRLLKVLNKKNKPEPAE
;
A
#
# COMPACT_ATOMS: atom_id res chain seq x y z
N LEU A 1 4.93 -57.75 77.21
CA LEU A 1 6.35 -58.05 76.90
C LEU A 1 6.87 -56.95 75.98
N GLY A 2 7.62 -55.99 76.56
CA GLY A 2 8.07 -54.78 75.87
C GLY A 2 9.25 -55.03 74.94
N GLY A 3 9.09 -54.65 73.67
CA GLY A 3 10.17 -54.60 72.68
C GLY A 3 10.76 -53.19 72.62
N ARG A 4 12.09 -53.11 72.76
CA ARG A 4 12.92 -51.89 72.83
C ARG A 4 12.76 -50.99 71.61
N ARG A 5 12.68 -49.66 71.83
CA ARG A 5 12.90 -48.66 70.77
C ARG A 5 14.39 -48.67 70.37
N PRO A 6 14.73 -48.54 69.08
CA PRO A 6 16.12 -48.44 68.65
C PRO A 6 16.75 -47.14 69.14
N HIS A 7 18.00 -47.22 69.62
CA HIS A 7 18.84 -46.08 69.95
C HIS A 7 19.03 -45.21 68.69
N VAL A 8 18.67 -43.93 68.78
CA VAL A 8 19.03 -42.94 67.76
C VAL A 8 20.52 -42.64 67.94
N GLU A 9 21.36 -43.01 66.96
CA GLU A 9 22.74 -42.55 66.88
C GLU A 9 22.72 -41.01 66.76
N GLN A 10 23.03 -40.32 67.85
CA GLN A 10 23.31 -38.89 67.80
C GLN A 10 24.65 -38.72 67.06
N GLY A 11 24.60 -38.24 65.82
CA GLY A 11 25.79 -37.88 65.05
C GLY A 11 26.68 -36.91 65.83
N GLU A 12 28.00 -36.99 65.62
CA GLU A 12 28.97 -36.22 66.40
C GLU A 12 28.61 -34.73 66.47
N PRO A 13 28.63 -34.11 67.68
CA PRO A 13 28.35 -32.69 67.81
C PRO A 13 29.37 -31.91 66.99
N ARG A 14 28.89 -30.96 66.17
CA ARG A 14 29.76 -30.11 65.36
C ARG A 14 30.79 -29.44 66.27
N LYS A 15 32.07 -29.66 65.98
CA LYS A 15 33.17 -29.04 66.73
C LYS A 15 33.04 -27.52 66.67
N TYR A 16 33.23 -26.87 67.82
CA TYR A 16 33.16 -25.42 67.94
C TYR A 16 34.20 -24.80 67.01
N ASP A 17 33.73 -24.10 65.99
CA ASP A 17 34.57 -23.35 65.07
C ASP A 17 34.63 -21.88 65.56
N PRO A 18 35.76 -21.44 66.13
CA PRO A 18 35.92 -20.07 66.62
C PRO A 18 35.94 -19.02 65.49
N THR A 19 36.02 -19.46 64.23
CA THR A 19 35.93 -18.60 63.05
C THR A 19 34.53 -18.56 62.44
N PHE A 20 33.56 -19.27 63.02
CA PHE A 20 32.17 -19.27 62.58
C PHE A 20 31.51 -17.91 62.83
N LYS A 21 31.54 -17.04 61.82
CA LYS A 21 30.98 -15.68 61.87
C LYS A 21 29.47 -15.61 61.63
N GLY A 22 28.75 -16.70 61.90
CA GLY A 22 27.30 -16.77 61.74
C GLY A 22 26.83 -16.74 60.27
N PRO A 23 25.50 -16.80 60.03
CA PRO A 23 24.89 -16.95 58.71
C PRO A 23 25.00 -15.70 57.79
N ILE A 24 25.74 -14.68 58.21
CA ILE A 24 25.83 -13.37 57.55
C ILE A 24 27.17 -13.22 56.81
N TYR A 25 28.20 -13.99 57.16
CA TYR A 25 29.58 -13.70 56.76
C TYR A 25 29.99 -14.15 55.35
N ASN A 26 29.16 -14.91 54.62
CA ASN A 26 29.53 -15.41 53.29
C ASN A 26 28.32 -15.61 52.36
N ARG A 27 27.42 -14.62 52.26
CA ARG A 27 26.35 -14.66 51.25
C ARG A 27 26.95 -14.39 49.88
N GLY A 28 27.08 -15.45 49.07
CA GLY A 28 27.68 -15.38 47.75
C GLY A 28 26.86 -14.54 46.76
N CYS A 29 27.53 -14.09 45.68
CA CYS A 29 26.95 -13.31 44.58
C CYS A 29 25.65 -13.91 43.99
N THR A 30 25.41 -15.21 44.17
CA THR A 30 24.20 -15.93 43.74
C THR A 30 22.92 -15.37 44.36
N ASP A 31 22.93 -14.94 45.63
CA ASP A 31 21.74 -14.37 46.28
C ASP A 31 21.31 -13.05 45.62
N ILE A 32 22.28 -12.21 45.27
CA ILE A 32 22.05 -10.94 44.56
C ILE A 32 21.51 -11.21 43.15
N VAL A 33 22.11 -12.16 42.43
CA VAL A 33 21.65 -12.56 41.09
C VAL A 33 20.22 -13.12 41.13
N CYS A 34 19.92 -14.00 42.10
CA CYS A 34 18.57 -14.55 42.29
C CYS A 34 17.54 -13.47 42.66
N CYS A 35 17.91 -12.49 43.52
CA CYS A 35 17.05 -11.35 43.83
C CYS A 35 16.77 -10.48 42.58
N ILE A 36 17.79 -10.21 41.76
CA ILE A 36 17.63 -9.46 40.51
C ILE A 36 16.71 -10.23 39.55
N LEU A 37 16.92 -11.53 39.36
CA LEU A 37 16.06 -12.38 38.51
C LEU A 37 14.61 -12.41 39.01
N PHE A 38 14.40 -12.50 40.33
CA PHE A 38 13.08 -12.49 40.92
C PHE A 38 12.36 -11.14 40.73
N ILE A 39 13.07 -10.02 40.91
CA ILE A 39 12.54 -8.68 40.64
C ILE A 39 12.18 -8.53 39.15
N ILE A 40 13.06 -8.98 38.24
CA ILE A 40 12.78 -8.97 36.79
C ILE A 40 11.52 -9.77 36.47
N CYS A 41 11.36 -10.96 37.07
CA CYS A 41 10.15 -11.77 36.87
C CYS A 41 8.89 -11.06 37.36
N ILE A 42 8.92 -10.44 38.56
CA ILE A 42 7.80 -9.67 39.10
C ILE A 42 7.46 -8.49 38.18
N LEU A 43 8.45 -7.71 37.76
CA LEU A 43 8.25 -6.60 36.84
C LEU A 43 7.67 -7.08 35.50
N GLY A 44 8.11 -8.24 35.01
CA GLY A 44 7.57 -8.91 33.83
C GLY A 44 6.08 -9.24 33.99
N TYR A 45 5.68 -9.86 35.11
CA TYR A 45 4.27 -10.17 35.38
C TYR A 45 3.41 -8.92 35.50
N VAL A 46 3.90 -7.86 36.15
CA VAL A 46 3.20 -6.56 36.23
C VAL A 46 3.02 -5.95 34.84
N ALA A 47 4.06 -5.96 34.00
CA ALA A 47 3.99 -5.45 32.63
C ALA A 47 2.98 -6.23 31.77
N VAL A 48 2.96 -7.56 31.88
CA VAL A 48 1.96 -8.41 31.20
C VAL A 48 0.55 -8.11 31.72
N GLY A 49 0.37 -7.94 33.03
CA GLY A 49 -0.91 -7.56 33.62
C GLY A 49 -1.45 -6.22 33.09
N ILE A 50 -0.59 -5.20 33.00
CA ILE A 50 -0.94 -3.90 32.41
C ILE A 50 -1.33 -4.06 30.94
N LEU A 51 -0.57 -4.84 30.17
CA LEU A 51 -0.88 -5.10 28.76
C LEU A 51 -2.25 -5.76 28.59
N VAL A 52 -2.58 -6.77 29.41
CA VAL A 52 -3.89 -7.45 29.37
C VAL A 52 -5.02 -6.49 29.71
N ILE A 53 -4.85 -5.62 30.71
CA ILE A 53 -5.86 -4.60 31.07
C ILE A 53 -6.06 -3.62 29.91
N ILE A 54 -4.99 -3.15 29.27
CA ILE A 54 -5.07 -2.27 28.10
C ILE A 54 -5.83 -2.97 26.96
N LEU A 55 -5.50 -4.23 26.67
CA LEU A 55 -6.19 -5.00 25.63
C LEU A 55 -7.68 -5.19 25.93
N ALA A 56 -8.04 -5.50 27.18
CA ALA A 56 -9.43 -5.64 27.60
C ALA A 56 -10.21 -4.32 27.48
N ILE A 57 -9.61 -3.19 27.86
CA ILE A 57 -10.22 -1.86 27.69
C ILE A 57 -10.41 -1.55 26.21
N VAL A 58 -9.40 -1.80 25.38
CA VAL A 58 -9.48 -1.60 23.92
C VAL A 58 -10.58 -2.47 23.31
N GLU A 59 -10.70 -3.72 23.72
CA GLU A 59 -11.75 -4.63 23.26
C GLU A 59 -13.15 -4.12 23.62
N VAL A 60 -13.35 -3.68 24.87
CA VAL A 60 -14.63 -3.09 25.31
C VAL A 60 -14.97 -1.84 24.49
N ILE A 61 -13.99 -0.96 24.23
CA ILE A 61 -14.19 0.22 23.36
C ILE A 61 -14.58 -0.20 21.94
N ILE A 62 -13.93 -1.21 21.37
CA ILE A 62 -14.26 -1.72 20.03
C ILE A 62 -15.68 -2.28 20.00
N ILE A 63 -16.08 -3.08 20.99
CA ILE A 63 -17.43 -3.65 21.08
C ILE A 63 -18.47 -2.53 21.16
N LEU A 64 -18.25 -1.52 22.00
CA LEU A 64 -19.14 -0.36 22.10
C LEU A 64 -19.25 0.36 20.75
N LEU A 65 -18.12 0.64 20.07
CA LEU A 65 -18.13 1.24 18.74
C LEU A 65 -18.93 0.41 17.72
N LEU A 66 -18.77 -0.91 17.72
CA LEU A 66 -19.52 -1.80 16.82
C LEU A 66 -21.04 -1.77 17.11
N ILE A 67 -21.43 -1.70 18.38
CA ILE A 67 -22.83 -1.58 18.78
C ILE A 67 -23.42 -0.25 18.30
N PHE A 68 -22.75 0.87 18.58
CA PHE A 68 -23.21 2.21 18.15
C PHE A 68 -23.26 2.35 16.62
N LEU A 69 -22.32 1.72 15.91
CA LEU A 69 -22.24 1.79 14.45
C LEU A 69 -23.05 0.69 13.75
N ARG A 70 -23.77 -0.18 14.48
CA ARG A 70 -24.51 -1.33 13.93
C ARG A 70 -25.37 -0.98 12.72
N ASN A 71 -26.17 0.09 12.79
CA ASN A 71 -27.04 0.49 11.68
C ASN A 71 -26.23 0.94 10.46
N ARG A 72 -25.08 1.59 10.65
CA ARG A 72 -24.18 1.98 9.57
C ARG A 72 -23.46 0.77 8.98
N ILE A 73 -23.06 -0.19 9.80
CA ILE A 73 -22.45 -1.45 9.39
C ILE A 73 -23.43 -2.27 8.54
N LEU A 74 -24.72 -2.31 8.89
CA LEU A 74 -25.74 -2.99 8.07
C LEU A 74 -25.86 -2.38 6.67
N ILE A 75 -25.77 -1.05 6.54
CA ILE A 75 -25.73 -0.38 5.23
C ILE A 75 -24.46 -0.77 4.47
N ALA A 76 -23.30 -0.76 5.13
CA ALA A 76 -22.04 -1.17 4.50
C ALA A 76 -22.10 -2.63 4.00
N ILE A 77 -22.61 -3.56 4.80
CA ILE A 77 -22.80 -4.97 4.41
C ILE A 77 -23.77 -5.08 3.23
N ALA A 78 -24.85 -4.31 3.23
CA ALA A 78 -25.80 -4.31 2.10
C ALA A 78 -25.12 -3.81 0.81
N LEU A 79 -24.36 -2.71 0.87
CA LEU A 79 -23.60 -2.19 -0.28
C LEU A 79 -22.55 -3.18 -0.79
N ILE A 80 -21.81 -3.83 0.11
CA ILE A 80 -20.80 -4.82 -0.25
C ILE A 80 -21.44 -6.04 -0.94
N LYS A 81 -22.62 -6.49 -0.46
CA LYS A 81 -23.36 -7.55 -1.14
C LYS A 81 -23.87 -7.12 -2.52
N GLU A 82 -24.29 -5.87 -2.68
CA GLU A 82 -24.63 -5.33 -4.00
C GLU A 82 -23.39 -5.19 -4.90
N ALA A 83 -22.22 -4.84 -4.37
CA ALA A 83 -20.96 -4.83 -5.12
C ALA A 83 -20.59 -6.23 -5.64
N SER A 84 -20.76 -7.27 -4.81
CA SER A 84 -20.58 -8.65 -5.28
C SER A 84 -21.54 -9.02 -6.42
N ARG A 85 -22.79 -8.55 -6.37
CA ARG A 85 -23.77 -8.75 -7.46
C ARG A 85 -23.36 -7.96 -8.71
N ALA A 86 -22.95 -6.70 -8.56
CA ALA A 86 -22.53 -5.84 -9.66
C ALA A 86 -21.33 -6.42 -10.42
N ILE A 87 -20.35 -6.97 -9.70
CA ILE A 87 -19.24 -7.71 -10.31
C ILE A 87 -19.77 -8.89 -11.10
N GLY A 88 -20.76 -9.62 -10.56
CA GLY A 88 -21.56 -10.65 -11.25
C GLY A 88 -22.04 -10.26 -12.65
N TYR A 89 -22.54 -9.03 -12.81
CA TYR A 89 -23.02 -8.50 -14.10
C TYR A 89 -21.89 -7.97 -14.99
N VAL A 90 -20.80 -7.49 -14.38
CA VAL A 90 -19.64 -6.93 -15.10
C VAL A 90 -18.42 -7.84 -14.92
N MET A 91 -18.56 -9.13 -15.22
CA MET A 91 -17.49 -10.14 -15.04
C MET A 91 -16.19 -9.77 -15.75
N SER A 92 -16.27 -9.10 -16.90
CA SER A 92 -15.10 -8.62 -17.65
C SER A 92 -14.24 -7.64 -16.85
N ALA A 93 -14.80 -6.96 -15.83
CA ALA A 93 -14.04 -6.09 -14.93
C ALA A 93 -12.93 -6.84 -14.18
N LEU A 94 -13.10 -8.14 -13.90
CA LEU A 94 -12.11 -8.95 -13.19
C LEU A 94 -10.81 -9.13 -14.00
N PHE A 95 -10.86 -9.06 -15.33
CA PHE A 95 -9.68 -9.14 -16.18
C PHE A 95 -8.99 -7.78 -16.39
N TYR A 96 -9.64 -6.69 -16.02
CA TYR A 96 -9.12 -5.32 -16.20
C TYR A 96 -7.77 -5.05 -15.50
N PRO A 97 -7.44 -5.64 -14.33
CA PRO A 97 -6.10 -5.53 -13.75
C PRO A 97 -5.00 -6.02 -14.68
N LEU A 98 -5.22 -7.07 -15.49
CA LEU A 98 -4.22 -7.57 -16.44
C LEU A 98 -3.91 -6.52 -17.51
N PHE A 99 -4.94 -5.85 -18.02
CA PHE A 99 -4.79 -4.73 -18.95
C PHE A 99 -4.01 -3.58 -18.29
N THR A 100 -4.33 -3.24 -17.04
CA THR A 100 -3.64 -2.19 -16.29
C THR A 100 -2.17 -2.54 -16.04
N PHE A 101 -1.87 -3.80 -15.68
CA PHE A 101 -0.51 -4.29 -15.51
C PHE A 101 0.27 -4.22 -16.82
N ALA A 102 -0.32 -4.64 -17.94
CA ALA A 102 0.31 -4.54 -19.26
C ALA A 102 0.69 -3.07 -19.60
N LEU A 103 -0.23 -2.13 -19.38
CA LEU A 103 0.05 -0.70 -19.59
C LEU A 103 1.15 -0.18 -18.66
N LEU A 104 1.16 -0.57 -17.37
CA LEU A 104 2.23 -0.20 -16.45
C LEU A 104 3.58 -0.79 -16.84
N THR A 105 3.62 -2.04 -17.32
CA THR A 105 4.83 -2.66 -17.86
C THR A 105 5.36 -1.89 -19.06
N ILE A 106 4.49 -1.45 -19.97
CA ILE A 106 4.88 -0.59 -21.11
C ILE A 106 5.49 0.72 -20.61
N VAL A 107 4.89 1.37 -19.61
CA VAL A 107 5.41 2.60 -19.01
C VAL A 107 6.79 2.38 -18.36
N ILE A 108 6.96 1.29 -17.61
CA ILE A 108 8.25 0.92 -16.99
C ILE A 108 9.31 0.67 -18.06
N ALA A 109 8.97 -0.11 -19.10
CA ALA A 109 9.88 -0.40 -20.20
C ALA A 109 10.30 0.88 -20.93
N TYR A 110 9.35 1.75 -21.27
CA TYR A 110 9.62 3.04 -21.92
C TYR A 110 10.54 3.94 -21.07
N TRP A 111 10.28 4.05 -19.78
CA TRP A 111 11.13 4.79 -18.84
C TRP A 111 12.55 4.20 -18.77
N ALA A 112 12.68 2.88 -18.66
CA ALA A 112 13.97 2.19 -18.53
C ALA A 112 14.80 2.35 -19.80
N VAL A 113 14.19 2.15 -20.96
CA VAL A 113 14.83 2.34 -22.27
C VAL A 113 15.31 3.78 -22.40
N THR A 114 14.45 4.77 -22.11
CA THR A 114 14.81 6.19 -22.15
C THR A 114 15.95 6.52 -21.19
N ALA A 115 15.95 5.96 -19.98
CA ALA A 115 17.01 6.15 -18.99
C ALA A 115 18.35 5.60 -19.47
N VAL A 116 18.37 4.41 -20.10
CA VAL A 116 19.58 3.82 -20.67
C VAL A 116 20.10 4.68 -21.82
N PHE A 117 19.24 5.04 -22.78
CA PHE A 117 19.63 5.89 -23.92
C PHE A 117 20.19 7.24 -23.46
N LEU A 118 19.56 7.90 -22.49
CA LEU A 118 20.08 9.13 -21.90
C LEU A 118 21.45 8.91 -21.27
N SER A 119 21.62 7.86 -20.46
CA SER A 119 22.89 7.55 -19.81
C SER A 119 24.03 7.20 -20.79
N THR A 120 23.72 6.62 -21.96
CA THR A 120 24.71 6.20 -22.96
C THR A 120 24.96 7.22 -24.07
N SER A 121 24.16 8.29 -24.15
CA SER A 121 24.22 9.28 -25.25
C SER A 121 25.48 10.17 -25.26
N ASN A 122 26.29 10.16 -24.20
CA ASN A 122 27.44 11.05 -24.08
C ASN A 122 28.74 10.42 -24.62
N GLN A 123 29.50 11.15 -25.42
CA GLN A 123 30.85 10.73 -25.80
C GLN A 123 31.87 11.01 -24.68
N PRO A 124 32.83 10.10 -24.42
CA PRO A 124 33.86 10.32 -23.40
C PRO A 124 34.79 11.46 -23.83
N ILE A 125 34.95 12.47 -22.96
CA ILE A 125 35.87 13.60 -23.18
C ILE A 125 37.10 13.40 -22.31
N TYR A 126 38.26 13.21 -22.95
CA TYR A 126 39.53 13.01 -22.29
C TYR A 126 40.25 14.34 -22.10
N LYS A 127 40.76 14.60 -20.88
CA LYS A 127 41.64 15.74 -20.60
C LYS A 127 43.01 15.25 -20.15
N VAL A 128 44.04 15.96 -20.58
CA VAL A 128 45.42 15.71 -20.17
C VAL A 128 45.66 16.28 -18.78
N PHE A 129 46.08 15.43 -17.84
CA PHE A 129 46.56 15.84 -16.52
C PHE A 129 48.08 15.68 -16.47
N ASN A 130 48.79 16.76 -16.12
CA ASN A 130 50.22 16.76 -15.83
C ASN A 130 50.46 17.52 -14.51
N GLU A 131 51.40 17.03 -13.69
CA GLU A 131 51.78 17.64 -12.41
C GLU A 131 52.57 18.93 -12.58
N THR A 132 53.22 19.12 -13.73
CA THR A 132 53.90 20.37 -14.10
C THR A 132 53.01 21.25 -14.98
N ALA A 133 53.12 22.58 -14.81
CA ALA A 133 52.40 23.56 -15.62
C ALA A 133 52.94 23.55 -17.06
N CYS A 134 52.41 22.66 -17.89
CA CYS A 134 52.64 22.66 -19.33
C CYS A 134 51.49 23.37 -20.05
N ASP A 135 51.78 23.93 -21.23
CA ASP A 135 50.85 24.70 -22.05
C ASP A 135 49.61 23.91 -22.52
N HIS A 136 49.62 22.58 -22.31
CA HIS A 136 48.57 21.65 -22.71
C HIS A 136 47.78 21.06 -21.51
N SER A 137 48.13 21.41 -20.27
CA SER A 137 47.43 20.93 -19.08
C SER A 137 45.96 21.36 -19.11
N ARG A 138 45.05 20.41 -18.87
CA ARG A 138 43.57 20.59 -18.88
C ARG A 138 42.93 20.87 -20.25
N LYS A 139 43.67 20.79 -21.36
CA LYS A 139 43.09 20.86 -22.71
C LYS A 139 42.42 19.52 -23.08
N ILE A 140 41.41 19.59 -23.96
CA ILE A 140 40.66 18.42 -24.48
C ILE A 140 41.49 17.81 -25.61
N CYS A 141 41.68 16.49 -25.61
CA CYS A 141 42.41 15.77 -26.66
C CYS A 141 41.59 14.59 -27.20
N GLU A 142 41.69 14.35 -28.50
CA GLU A 142 41.14 13.16 -29.14
C GLU A 142 42.15 11.99 -29.03
N PRO A 143 41.71 10.79 -28.62
CA PRO A 143 42.62 9.67 -28.35
C PRO A 143 43.28 9.05 -29.60
N ALA A 144 42.98 9.53 -30.82
CA ALA A 144 43.36 8.83 -32.05
C ALA A 144 44.50 9.47 -32.89
N VAL A 145 45.06 10.65 -32.55
CA VAL A 145 45.99 11.33 -33.50
C VAL A 145 47.15 12.11 -32.86
N SER A 146 47.82 11.62 -31.81
CA SER A 146 49.04 12.31 -31.35
C SER A 146 50.11 11.36 -30.82
N PRO A 147 51.11 11.00 -31.65
CA PRO A 147 52.36 10.38 -31.21
C PRO A 147 53.28 11.36 -30.45
N ALA A 148 52.84 12.61 -30.21
CA ALA A 148 53.72 13.73 -29.84
C ALA A 148 53.90 13.96 -28.33
N PHE A 149 53.38 13.12 -27.42
CA PHE A 149 53.39 13.45 -25.99
C PHE A 149 53.88 12.28 -25.10
N PRO A 150 55.21 12.16 -24.88
CA PRO A 150 55.78 11.20 -23.93
C PRO A 150 55.52 11.57 -22.45
N LEU A 151 55.00 12.77 -22.16
CA LEU A 151 54.92 13.34 -20.80
C LEU A 151 53.49 13.49 -20.25
N ALA A 152 52.47 12.94 -20.91
CA ALA A 152 51.09 12.98 -20.43
C ALA A 152 50.71 11.64 -19.78
N HIS A 153 51.11 11.45 -18.52
CA HIS A 153 50.95 10.16 -17.82
C HIS A 153 49.54 9.89 -17.25
N ALA A 154 48.55 10.77 -17.45
CA ALA A 154 47.18 10.50 -17.02
C ALA A 154 46.13 11.19 -17.92
N MET A 155 45.38 10.38 -18.67
CA MET A 155 44.10 10.78 -19.27
C MET A 155 42.98 10.45 -18.29
N SER A 156 42.31 11.46 -17.75
CA SER A 156 41.12 11.25 -16.91
C SER A 156 39.87 11.78 -17.61
N PRO A 157 38.76 11.03 -17.62
CA PRO A 157 37.50 11.51 -18.19
C PRO A 157 37.04 12.77 -17.44
N SER A 158 36.75 13.84 -18.17
CA SER A 158 36.31 15.11 -17.56
C SER A 158 34.81 15.30 -17.67
N ASN A 159 34.10 15.08 -16.55
CA ASN A 159 32.63 15.12 -16.46
C ASN A 159 31.99 16.53 -16.47
N LYS A 160 32.69 17.59 -16.87
CA LYS A 160 32.20 18.98 -16.72
C LYS A 160 32.02 19.70 -18.05
N THR A 161 31.06 19.23 -18.85
CA THR A 161 30.56 19.96 -20.04
C THR A 161 29.14 20.45 -19.79
N VAL A 162 28.72 21.43 -20.58
CA VAL A 162 27.34 21.95 -20.59
C VAL A 162 26.35 20.81 -20.91
N TYR A 163 26.72 19.88 -21.78
CA TYR A 163 25.94 18.67 -22.10
C TYR A 163 25.66 17.78 -20.86
N HIS A 164 26.62 17.61 -19.95
CA HIS A 164 26.40 16.86 -18.71
C HIS A 164 25.32 17.48 -17.80
N LYS A 165 25.17 18.82 -17.79
CA LYS A 165 24.10 19.48 -17.02
C LYS A 165 22.71 19.21 -17.61
N TYR A 166 22.59 19.22 -18.94
CA TYR A 166 21.34 18.91 -19.62
C TYR A 166 20.91 17.44 -19.45
N LEU A 167 21.86 16.51 -19.50
CA LEU A 167 21.59 15.07 -19.29
C LEU A 167 20.98 14.78 -17.91
N ILE A 168 21.50 15.42 -16.86
CA ILE A 168 20.96 15.29 -15.50
C ILE A 168 19.51 15.81 -15.45
N GLY A 169 19.24 16.97 -16.07
CA GLY A 169 17.90 17.54 -16.16
C GLY A 169 16.91 16.64 -16.91
N LEU A 170 17.34 16.06 -18.02
CA LEU A 170 16.55 15.10 -18.80
C LEU A 170 16.25 13.82 -18.02
N GLN A 171 17.20 13.34 -17.20
CA GLN A 171 16.98 12.18 -16.34
C GLN A 171 15.93 12.46 -15.25
N PHE A 172 15.94 13.66 -14.64
CA PHE A 172 14.89 14.06 -13.71
C PHE A 172 13.53 14.18 -14.41
N TYR A 173 13.50 14.74 -15.61
CA TYR A 173 12.27 14.81 -16.40
C TYR A 173 11.74 13.42 -16.79
N ASN A 174 12.62 12.46 -17.13
CA ASN A 174 12.23 11.08 -17.40
C ASN A 174 11.61 10.40 -16.16
N VAL A 175 12.17 10.62 -14.97
CA VAL A 175 11.55 10.16 -13.71
C VAL A 175 10.20 10.83 -13.48
N PHE A 176 10.07 12.14 -13.76
CA PHE A 176 8.80 12.84 -13.66
C PHE A 176 7.74 12.23 -14.59
N LEU A 177 8.10 11.99 -15.85
CA LEU A 177 7.22 11.35 -16.84
C LEU A 177 6.80 9.94 -16.41
N PHE A 178 7.71 9.16 -15.81
CA PHE A 178 7.37 7.84 -15.28
C PHE A 178 6.25 7.91 -14.24
N PHE A 179 6.38 8.78 -13.22
CA PHE A 179 5.32 8.98 -12.22
C PHE A 179 4.02 9.46 -12.88
N TRP A 180 4.10 10.38 -13.84
CA TRP A 180 2.92 10.91 -14.51
C TRP A 180 2.19 9.86 -15.33
N CYS A 181 2.89 9.11 -16.18
CA CYS A 181 2.31 8.04 -16.97
C CYS A 181 1.76 6.90 -16.09
N ALA A 182 2.47 6.49 -15.02
CA ALA A 182 1.99 5.45 -14.12
C ALA A 182 0.70 5.86 -13.39
N ASN A 183 0.63 7.12 -12.92
CA ASN A 183 -0.59 7.66 -12.31
C ASN A 183 -1.71 7.83 -13.34
N PHE A 184 -1.39 8.19 -14.59
CA PHE A 184 -2.38 8.29 -15.67
C PHE A 184 -3.01 6.93 -15.97
N VAL A 185 -2.21 5.87 -16.10
CA VAL A 185 -2.70 4.49 -16.30
C VAL A 185 -3.58 4.05 -15.14
N THR A 186 -3.18 4.35 -13.90
CA THR A 186 -3.98 4.04 -12.70
C THR A 186 -5.31 4.81 -12.71
N ALA A 187 -5.28 6.11 -13.03
CA ALA A 187 -6.46 6.95 -13.13
C ALA A 187 -7.43 6.46 -14.21
N LEU A 188 -6.90 6.08 -15.39
CA LEU A 188 -7.68 5.49 -16.48
C LEU A 188 -8.41 4.23 -16.01
N GLY A 189 -7.72 3.37 -15.24
CA GLY A 189 -8.34 2.18 -14.68
C GLY A 189 -9.43 2.46 -13.67
N GLN A 190 -9.20 3.38 -12.74
CA GLN A 190 -10.21 3.79 -11.77
C GLN A 190 -11.46 4.35 -12.45
N MET A 191 -11.29 5.26 -13.41
CA MET A 191 -12.41 5.88 -14.12
C MET A 191 -13.18 4.87 -14.99
N THR A 192 -12.46 3.98 -15.68
CA THR A 192 -13.08 2.95 -16.53
C THR A 192 -13.96 2.01 -15.70
N LEU A 193 -13.43 1.49 -14.59
CA LEU A 193 -14.17 0.64 -13.67
C LEU A 193 -15.36 1.38 -13.05
N ALA A 194 -15.15 2.63 -12.62
CA ALA A 194 -16.22 3.46 -12.06
C ALA A 194 -17.36 3.69 -13.07
N GLY A 195 -17.04 3.99 -14.33
CA GLY A 195 -18.08 4.17 -15.35
C GLY A 195 -18.86 2.89 -15.63
N ALA A 196 -18.20 1.73 -15.65
CA ALA A 196 -18.87 0.45 -15.86
C ALA A 196 -19.81 0.08 -14.69
N PHE A 197 -19.36 0.26 -13.44
CA PHE A 197 -20.19 0.00 -12.26
C PHE A 197 -21.28 1.06 -12.05
N ALA A 198 -21.05 2.30 -12.46
CA ALA A 198 -22.08 3.33 -12.48
C ALA A 198 -23.20 2.98 -13.49
N SER A 199 -22.85 2.49 -14.68
CA SER A 199 -23.84 1.97 -15.64
C SER A 199 -24.67 0.82 -15.06
N TYR A 200 -24.06 -0.06 -14.26
CA TYR A 200 -24.81 -1.07 -13.50
C TYR A 200 -25.77 -0.43 -12.48
N TYR A 201 -25.29 0.49 -11.64
CA TYR A 201 -26.11 1.07 -10.57
C TYR A 201 -27.35 1.76 -11.14
N TRP A 202 -27.16 2.61 -12.15
CA TRP A 202 -28.21 3.48 -12.71
C TRP A 202 -29.11 2.81 -13.77
N ALA A 203 -28.82 1.58 -14.19
CA ALA A 203 -29.70 0.79 -15.07
C ALA A 203 -31.04 0.46 -14.37
N PHE A 204 -32.18 0.68 -15.03
CA PHE A 204 -33.50 0.38 -14.44
C PHE A 204 -33.74 -1.13 -14.50
N VAL A 205 -33.63 -1.69 -15.69
CA VAL A 205 -33.77 -3.12 -15.98
C VAL A 205 -32.38 -3.70 -16.20
N LYS A 206 -31.96 -4.59 -15.30
CA LYS A 206 -30.66 -5.27 -15.37
C LYS A 206 -30.89 -6.69 -15.92
N PRO A 207 -30.20 -7.12 -16.99
CA PRO A 207 -29.08 -6.46 -17.67
C PRO A 207 -29.45 -5.58 -18.88
N ASP A 208 -30.73 -5.50 -19.28
CA ASP A 208 -31.13 -4.95 -20.59
C ASP A 208 -30.73 -3.49 -20.84
N ASP A 209 -30.74 -2.64 -19.81
CA ASP A 209 -30.34 -1.22 -19.92
C ASP A 209 -28.82 -1.00 -19.81
N MET A 210 -28.04 -2.07 -19.65
CA MET A 210 -26.58 -1.98 -19.56
C MET A 210 -25.94 -2.09 -20.95
N PRO A 211 -24.83 -1.38 -21.23
CA PRO A 211 -24.07 -1.60 -22.45
C PRO A 211 -23.62 -3.06 -22.55
N ALA A 212 -23.69 -3.67 -23.74
CA ALA A 212 -23.28 -5.06 -23.95
C ALA A 212 -21.85 -5.36 -23.47
N PHE A 213 -20.95 -4.36 -23.60
CA PHE A 213 -19.58 -4.42 -23.08
C PHE A 213 -19.30 -3.19 -22.18
N PRO A 214 -19.70 -3.21 -20.89
CA PRO A 214 -19.63 -2.03 -20.03
C PRO A 214 -18.21 -1.48 -19.86
N ILE A 215 -17.22 -2.38 -19.75
CA ILE A 215 -15.81 -2.01 -19.59
C ILE A 215 -15.25 -1.32 -20.84
N PHE A 216 -15.45 -1.90 -22.02
CA PHE A 216 -14.94 -1.31 -23.27
C PHE A 216 -15.66 0.00 -23.62
N SER A 217 -16.97 0.06 -23.41
CA SER A 217 -17.73 1.30 -23.57
C SER A 217 -17.22 2.40 -22.62
N SER A 218 -17.06 2.08 -21.34
CA SER A 218 -16.53 3.02 -20.34
C SER A 218 -15.10 3.48 -20.68
N LEU A 219 -14.22 2.54 -21.07
CA LEU A 219 -12.84 2.84 -21.48
C LEU A 219 -12.81 3.80 -22.68
N GLY A 220 -13.64 3.54 -23.70
CA GLY A 220 -13.78 4.38 -24.87
C GLY A 220 -14.23 5.80 -24.52
N ARG A 221 -15.21 5.95 -23.61
CA ARG A 221 -15.64 7.27 -23.12
C ARG A 221 -14.52 7.98 -22.34
N SER A 222 -13.81 7.27 -21.47
CA SER A 222 -12.69 7.81 -20.71
C SER A 222 -11.57 8.33 -21.61
N LEU A 223 -11.19 7.57 -22.64
CA LEU A 223 -10.14 7.95 -23.60
C LEU A 223 -10.58 9.03 -24.59
N ARG A 224 -11.85 9.04 -25.00
CA ARG A 224 -12.33 10.01 -26.00
C ARG A 224 -12.66 11.37 -25.40
N TYR A 225 -13.26 11.41 -24.22
CA TYR A 225 -13.84 12.64 -23.67
C TYR A 225 -13.16 13.14 -22.39
N HIS A 226 -12.42 12.28 -21.66
CA HIS A 226 -11.98 12.60 -20.31
C HIS A 226 -10.47 12.44 -20.07
N THR A 227 -9.66 12.27 -21.11
CA THR A 227 -8.19 12.21 -21.03
C THR A 227 -7.59 13.43 -20.35
N GLY A 228 -8.11 14.63 -20.61
CA GLY A 228 -7.65 15.85 -19.94
C GLY A 228 -7.87 15.83 -18.42
N SER A 229 -9.00 15.29 -17.96
CA SER A 229 -9.27 15.16 -16.52
C SER A 229 -8.36 14.10 -15.86
N LEU A 230 -8.11 12.99 -16.56
CA LEU A 230 -7.17 11.96 -16.13
C LEU A 230 -5.73 12.49 -16.06
N ALA A 231 -5.30 13.24 -17.08
CA ALA A 231 -3.97 13.85 -17.16
C ALA A 231 -3.76 14.89 -16.06
N PHE A 232 -4.76 15.74 -15.81
CA PHE A 232 -4.68 16.76 -14.76
C PHE A 232 -4.63 16.17 -13.36
N GLY A 233 -5.53 15.23 -13.02
CA GLY A 233 -5.51 14.58 -11.70
C GLY A 233 -4.22 13.77 -11.46
N SER A 234 -3.74 13.05 -12.48
CA SER A 234 -2.47 12.31 -12.40
C SER A 234 -1.25 13.23 -12.30
N LEU A 235 -1.27 14.41 -12.93
CA LEU A 235 -0.20 15.41 -12.83
C LEU A 235 -0.04 15.91 -11.39
N ILE A 236 -1.15 16.29 -10.73
CA ILE A 236 -1.13 16.77 -9.33
C ILE A 236 -0.50 15.71 -8.42
N LEU A 237 -0.94 14.46 -8.56
CA LEU A 237 -0.43 13.35 -7.76
C LEU A 237 1.07 13.11 -8.01
N SER A 238 1.51 13.23 -9.25
CA SER A 238 2.91 12.99 -9.64
C SER A 238 3.86 14.04 -9.08
N ILE A 239 3.45 15.32 -9.09
CA ILE A 239 4.23 16.40 -8.47
C ILE A 239 4.47 16.11 -6.98
N ILE A 240 3.44 15.70 -6.26
CA ILE A 240 3.55 15.38 -4.83
C ILE A 240 4.45 14.16 -4.60
N GLN A 241 4.34 13.12 -5.43
CA GLN A 241 5.19 11.94 -5.33
C GLN A 241 6.66 12.25 -5.57
N ILE A 242 6.98 13.11 -6.53
CA ILE A 242 8.35 13.53 -6.81
C ILE A 242 8.91 14.35 -5.65
N ILE A 243 8.12 15.25 -5.06
CA ILE A 243 8.56 15.98 -3.86
C ILE A 243 8.86 15.00 -2.72
N ARG A 244 8.02 13.98 -2.53
CA ARG A 244 8.25 12.93 -1.51
C ARG A 244 9.54 12.14 -1.77
N VAL A 245 9.78 11.71 -3.01
CA VAL A 245 11.03 11.02 -3.39
C VAL A 245 12.24 11.93 -3.19
N LEU A 246 12.13 13.22 -3.52
CA LEU A 246 13.19 14.20 -3.32
C LEU A 246 13.50 14.42 -1.84
N LEU A 247 12.48 14.50 -0.98
CA LEU A 247 12.66 14.60 0.48
C LEU A 247 13.37 13.36 1.04
N GLU A 248 13.04 12.17 0.52
CA GLU A 248 13.71 10.92 0.91
C GLU A 248 15.19 10.91 0.50
N TYR A 249 15.47 11.33 -0.74
CA TYR A 249 16.83 11.46 -1.26
C TYR A 249 17.67 12.49 -0.49
N ILE A 250 17.09 13.66 -0.17
CA ILE A 250 17.76 14.71 0.61
C ILE A 250 18.10 14.18 2.01
N ASP A 251 17.15 13.51 2.68
CA ASP A 251 17.39 12.96 4.01
C ASP A 251 18.52 11.94 4.00
N HIS A 252 18.50 10.99 3.05
CA HIS A 252 19.57 10.00 2.87
C HIS A 252 20.94 10.67 2.64
N LYS A 253 20.99 11.71 1.80
CA LYS A 253 22.23 12.43 1.49
C LYS A 253 22.78 13.24 2.67
N LEU A 254 21.91 13.71 3.56
CA LEU A 254 22.28 14.55 4.69
C LEU A 254 22.59 13.74 5.96
N GLN A 255 22.43 12.41 5.98
CA GLN A 255 22.59 11.58 7.19
C GLN A 255 23.93 11.77 7.94
N GLY A 256 24.99 12.21 7.26
CA GLY A 256 26.31 12.48 7.87
C GLY A 256 26.54 13.91 8.40
N THR A 257 25.62 14.86 8.22
CA THR A 257 25.87 16.30 8.49
C THR A 257 24.67 17.01 9.16
N GLN A 258 23.66 16.28 9.64
CA GLN A 258 22.44 16.92 10.15
C GLN A 258 22.57 17.49 11.57
N ASN A 259 22.19 18.76 11.73
CA ASN A 259 21.85 19.35 13.02
C ASN A 259 20.46 18.87 13.47
N LYS A 260 20.19 18.87 14.79
CA LYS A 260 18.89 18.44 15.37
C LYS A 260 17.68 19.14 14.71
N CYS A 261 17.82 20.42 14.36
CA CYS A 261 16.78 21.21 13.68
C CYS A 261 16.46 20.68 12.26
N THR A 262 17.49 20.37 11.46
CA THR A 262 17.32 19.82 10.10
C THR A 262 16.60 18.47 10.12
N LYS A 263 16.95 17.61 11.09
CA LYS A 263 16.31 16.30 11.25
C LYS A 263 14.83 16.42 11.61
N PHE A 264 14.49 17.35 12.50
CA PHE A 264 13.11 17.63 12.86
C PHE A 264 12.31 18.18 11.66
N LEU A 265 12.86 19.15 10.92
CA LEU A 265 12.19 19.74 9.75
C LEU A 265 11.95 18.70 8.64
N LEU A 266 12.94 17.87 8.31
CA LEU A 266 12.79 16.81 7.32
C LEU A 266 11.77 15.76 7.74
N CYS A 267 11.73 15.39 9.02
CA CYS A 267 10.70 14.50 9.57
C CYS A 267 9.29 15.10 9.38
N CYS A 268 9.11 16.38 9.72
CA CYS A 268 7.83 17.08 9.56
C CYS A 268 7.40 17.15 8.08
N LEU A 269 8.30 17.55 7.18
CA LEU A 269 8.01 17.61 5.74
C LEU A 269 7.67 16.24 5.15
N LYS A 270 8.42 15.19 5.50
CA LYS A 270 8.12 13.82 5.07
C LYS A 270 6.72 13.38 5.51
N CYS A 271 6.35 13.67 6.77
CA CYS A 271 5.01 13.39 7.29
C CYS A 271 3.92 14.17 6.53
N CYS A 272 4.09 15.49 6.36
CA CYS A 272 3.14 16.34 5.66
C CYS A 272 2.91 15.90 4.21
N PHE A 273 3.98 15.61 3.45
CA PHE A 273 3.87 15.17 2.06
C PHE A 273 3.33 13.74 1.94
N TRP A 274 3.58 12.87 2.92
CA TRP A 274 2.94 11.56 2.97
C TRP A 274 1.42 11.69 3.20
N CYS A 275 0.99 12.54 4.13
CA CYS A 275 -0.42 12.86 4.36
C CYS A 275 -1.06 13.49 3.11
N LEU A 276 -0.38 14.44 2.46
CA LEU A 276 -0.86 15.10 1.26
C LEU A 276 -1.00 14.11 0.09
N GLU A 277 -0.05 13.20 -0.11
CA GLU A 277 -0.16 12.14 -1.14
C GLU A 277 -1.40 11.28 -0.90
N LYS A 278 -1.63 10.86 0.36
CA LYS A 278 -2.83 10.08 0.72
C LYS A 278 -4.12 10.84 0.46
N PHE A 279 -4.16 12.11 0.87
CA PHE A 279 -5.33 12.98 0.66
C PHE A 279 -5.63 13.22 -0.81
N ILE A 280 -4.60 13.51 -1.63
CA ILE A 280 -4.79 13.70 -3.07
C ILE A 280 -5.19 12.40 -3.77
N LYS A 281 -4.65 11.24 -3.38
CA LYS A 281 -5.13 9.94 -3.89
C LYS A 281 -6.61 9.74 -3.58
N PHE A 282 -7.05 10.10 -2.37
CA PHE A 282 -8.46 10.04 -1.98
C PHE A 282 -9.33 10.97 -2.84
N ILE A 283 -8.94 12.25 -3.01
CA ILE A 283 -9.68 13.19 -3.86
C ILE A 283 -9.73 12.69 -5.31
N ASN A 284 -8.60 12.33 -5.90
CA ASN A 284 -8.51 11.88 -7.28
C ASN A 284 -9.44 10.69 -7.54
N ARG A 285 -9.39 9.67 -6.68
CA ARG A 285 -10.21 8.45 -6.81
C ARG A 285 -11.70 8.80 -6.84
N ASN A 286 -12.16 9.61 -5.90
CA ASN A 286 -13.57 9.99 -5.81
C ASN A 286 -14.00 10.99 -6.91
N ALA A 287 -13.10 11.88 -7.33
CA ALA A 287 -13.32 12.78 -8.45
C ALA A 287 -13.52 11.99 -9.75
N TYR A 288 -12.69 10.98 -10.03
CA TYR A 288 -12.83 10.15 -11.23
C TYR A 288 -14.16 9.38 -11.25
N ILE A 289 -14.67 8.95 -10.10
CA ILE A 289 -16.01 8.36 -9.99
C ILE A 289 -17.08 9.39 -10.41
N MET A 290 -17.03 10.61 -9.87
CA MET A 290 -17.99 11.68 -10.24
C MET A 290 -17.88 12.09 -11.71
N VAL A 291 -16.67 12.15 -12.26
CA VAL A 291 -16.47 12.39 -13.71
C VAL A 291 -17.11 11.25 -14.51
N ALA A 292 -16.97 10.00 -14.08
CA ALA A 292 -17.54 8.86 -14.80
C ALA A 292 -19.08 8.81 -14.78
N ILE A 293 -19.70 9.34 -13.71
CA ILE A 293 -21.16 9.45 -13.57
C ILE A 293 -21.70 10.65 -14.37
N TYR A 294 -21.08 11.83 -14.24
CA TYR A 294 -21.65 13.09 -14.77
C TYR A 294 -21.00 13.64 -16.04
N GLY A 295 -19.80 13.18 -16.39
CA GLY A 295 -19.03 13.75 -17.50
C GLY A 295 -18.54 15.18 -17.28
N LYS A 296 -18.60 15.71 -16.04
CA LYS A 296 -18.06 17.04 -15.70
C LYS A 296 -16.53 17.03 -15.68
N ASN A 297 -15.91 18.21 -15.74
CA ASN A 297 -14.45 18.32 -15.58
C ASN A 297 -13.96 17.87 -14.18
N PHE A 298 -12.65 17.64 -14.05
CA PHE A 298 -12.03 17.14 -12.83
C PHE A 298 -12.30 18.01 -11.60
N CYS A 299 -12.07 19.32 -11.68
CA CYS A 299 -12.16 20.20 -10.50
C CYS A 299 -13.59 20.30 -9.95
N THR A 300 -14.58 20.42 -10.83
CA THR A 300 -16.00 20.42 -10.41
C THR A 300 -16.37 19.07 -9.79
N SER A 301 -15.96 17.97 -10.42
CA SER A 301 -16.23 16.62 -9.91
C SER A 301 -15.55 16.33 -8.57
N ALA A 302 -14.32 16.81 -8.38
CA ALA A 302 -13.59 16.71 -7.12
C ALA A 302 -14.28 17.48 -5.99
N LYS A 303 -14.76 18.69 -6.28
CA LYS A 303 -15.54 19.50 -5.34
C LYS A 303 -16.83 18.79 -4.94
N ASP A 304 -17.62 18.36 -5.93
CA ASP A 304 -18.89 17.68 -5.71
C ASP A 304 -18.70 16.39 -4.89
N ALA A 305 -17.71 15.55 -5.27
CA ALA A 305 -17.35 14.34 -4.54
C ALA A 305 -16.95 14.62 -3.09
N PHE A 306 -16.08 15.60 -2.86
CA PHE A 306 -15.61 15.94 -1.53
C PHE A 306 -16.75 16.37 -0.61
N PHE A 307 -17.62 17.29 -1.06
CA PHE A 307 -18.74 17.75 -0.25
C PHE A 307 -19.78 16.64 -0.02
N LEU A 308 -20.04 15.77 -0.99
CA LEU A 308 -20.92 14.61 -0.82
C LEU A 308 -20.41 13.64 0.26
N LEU A 309 -19.11 13.35 0.24
CA LEU A 309 -18.46 12.47 1.21
C LEU A 309 -18.39 13.09 2.61
N MET A 310 -18.04 14.37 2.72
CA MET A 310 -17.94 15.06 4.02
C MET A 310 -19.30 15.13 4.72
N ARG A 311 -20.39 15.36 3.98
CA ARG A 311 -21.76 15.32 4.53
C ARG A 311 -22.15 13.94 5.09
N ASN A 312 -21.49 12.88 4.60
CA ASN A 312 -21.76 11.49 4.97
C ASN A 312 -20.54 10.80 5.62
N MET A 313 -19.62 11.55 6.23
CA MET A 313 -18.30 11.07 6.67
C MET A 313 -18.35 9.79 7.54
N ILE A 314 -19.34 9.66 8.44
CA ILE A 314 -19.48 8.47 9.28
C ILE A 314 -19.80 7.22 8.43
N ARG A 315 -20.66 7.35 7.41
CA ARG A 315 -20.98 6.23 6.50
C ARG A 315 -19.75 5.84 5.68
N VAL A 316 -19.00 6.85 5.20
CA VAL A 316 -17.74 6.67 4.46
C VAL A 316 -16.76 5.89 5.33
N ALA A 317 -16.48 6.36 6.55
CA ALA A 317 -15.52 5.74 7.45
C ALA A 317 -15.89 4.30 7.82
N VAL A 318 -17.18 4.02 8.06
CA VAL A 318 -17.62 2.65 8.35
C VAL A 318 -17.48 1.75 7.13
N LEU A 319 -17.89 2.22 5.94
CA LEU A 319 -17.77 1.44 4.71
C LEU A 319 -16.31 1.12 4.40
N ASP A 320 -15.42 2.13 4.46
CA ASP A 320 -14.00 1.97 4.18
C ASP A 320 -13.38 0.93 5.11
N LYS A 321 -13.64 1.01 6.42
CA LYS A 321 -13.08 0.08 7.41
C LYS A 321 -13.59 -1.35 7.24
N VAL A 322 -14.88 -1.52 6.97
CA VAL A 322 -15.47 -2.86 6.74
C VAL A 322 -14.93 -3.44 5.43
N THR A 323 -14.84 -2.64 4.37
CA THR A 323 -14.32 -3.06 3.07
C THR A 323 -12.85 -3.44 3.16
N ASP A 324 -12.00 -2.59 3.77
CA ASP A 324 -10.58 -2.87 3.94
C ASP A 324 -10.34 -4.16 4.73
N PHE A 325 -11.09 -4.37 5.82
CA PHE A 325 -11.00 -5.60 6.62
C PHE A 325 -11.37 -6.85 5.81
N LEU A 326 -12.50 -6.82 5.10
CA LEU A 326 -12.96 -7.96 4.31
C LEU A 326 -12.01 -8.27 3.15
N LEU A 327 -11.54 -7.24 2.45
CA LEU A 327 -10.58 -7.39 1.36
C LEU A 327 -9.21 -7.86 1.86
N PHE A 328 -8.80 -7.44 3.05
CA PHE A 328 -7.57 -7.93 3.69
C PHE A 328 -7.68 -9.41 4.06
N LEU A 329 -8.80 -9.83 4.68
CA LEU A 329 -9.05 -11.22 5.01
C LEU A 329 -9.09 -12.11 3.76
N GLY A 330 -9.71 -11.63 2.68
CA GLY A 330 -9.72 -12.31 1.39
C GLY A 330 -8.31 -12.51 0.81
N LYS A 331 -7.45 -11.48 0.89
CA LYS A 331 -6.03 -11.57 0.47
C LYS A 331 -5.27 -12.58 1.31
N LEU A 332 -5.41 -12.55 2.64
CA LEU A 332 -4.76 -13.49 3.54
C LEU A 332 -5.16 -14.94 3.27
N LEU A 333 -6.45 -15.18 2.99
CA LEU A 333 -6.95 -16.51 2.67
C LEU A 333 -6.32 -17.05 1.38
N ILE A 334 -6.32 -16.25 0.30
CA ILE A 334 -5.72 -16.67 -0.98
C ILE A 334 -4.22 -16.95 -0.82
N VAL A 335 -3.49 -16.03 -0.19
CA VAL A 335 -2.04 -16.15 0.01
C VAL A 335 -1.71 -17.33 0.92
N GLY A 336 -2.50 -17.55 1.98
CA GLY A 336 -2.34 -18.68 2.88
C GLY A 336 -2.56 -20.03 2.18
N LEU A 337 -3.65 -20.18 1.41
CA LEU A 337 -3.93 -21.41 0.67
C LEU A 337 -2.86 -21.70 -0.39
N VAL A 338 -2.47 -20.69 -1.18
CA VAL A 338 -1.42 -20.83 -2.19
C VAL A 338 -0.07 -21.12 -1.54
N GLY A 339 0.24 -20.50 -0.40
CA GLY A 339 1.45 -20.75 0.37
C GLY A 339 1.52 -22.16 0.95
N ILE A 340 0.41 -22.68 1.50
CA ILE A 340 0.30 -24.06 1.98
C ILE A 340 0.51 -25.04 0.82
N PHE A 341 -0.15 -24.79 -0.32
CA PHE A 341 0.03 -25.62 -1.51
C PHE A 341 1.48 -25.61 -2.02
N ALA A 342 2.10 -24.43 -2.10
CA ALA A 342 3.50 -24.27 -2.48
C ALA A 342 4.44 -25.00 -1.51
N PHE A 343 4.18 -24.94 -0.21
CA PHE A 343 4.96 -25.67 0.79
C PHE A 343 4.87 -27.18 0.57
N PHE A 344 3.68 -27.75 0.39
CA PHE A 344 3.54 -29.18 0.14
C PHE A 344 4.16 -29.62 -1.20
N PHE A 345 4.09 -28.77 -2.22
CA PHE A 345 4.67 -29.03 -3.54
C PHE A 345 6.21 -29.02 -3.50
N PHE A 346 6.83 -27.98 -2.93
CA PHE A 346 8.30 -27.83 -2.92
C PHE A 346 9.01 -28.57 -1.79
N SER A 347 8.30 -28.97 -0.71
CA SER A 347 8.89 -29.76 0.38
C SER A 347 9.01 -31.26 0.06
N GLY A 348 8.42 -31.73 -1.04
CA GLY A 348 8.46 -33.14 -1.44
C GLY A 348 7.73 -34.10 -0.48
N ARG A 349 6.95 -33.59 0.48
CA ARG A 349 6.30 -34.42 1.51
C ARG A 349 5.06 -35.18 1.03
N VAL A 350 4.60 -34.91 -0.19
CA VAL A 350 3.42 -35.55 -0.77
C VAL A 350 3.86 -36.45 -1.92
N LYS A 351 3.66 -37.77 -1.77
CA LYS A 351 4.01 -38.79 -2.76
C LYS A 351 3.43 -38.53 -4.17
N ALA A 352 2.32 -37.79 -4.25
CA ALA A 352 1.70 -37.40 -5.51
C ALA A 352 2.56 -36.46 -6.37
N PHE A 353 3.50 -35.73 -5.78
CA PHE A 353 4.37 -34.78 -6.48
C PHE A 353 5.85 -35.17 -6.44
N GLU A 354 6.19 -36.32 -5.88
CA GLU A 354 7.58 -36.76 -5.68
C GLU A 354 8.38 -36.88 -6.99
N ASN A 355 7.71 -37.26 -8.09
CA ASN A 355 8.31 -37.39 -9.43
C ASN A 355 8.29 -36.09 -10.25
N THR A 356 7.51 -35.08 -9.83
CA THR A 356 7.34 -33.81 -10.56
C THR A 356 8.07 -32.66 -9.86
N ALA A 357 8.25 -32.74 -8.55
CA ALA A 357 8.89 -31.72 -7.74
C ALA A 357 10.42 -31.81 -7.89
N PRO A 358 11.09 -30.72 -8.31
CA PRO A 358 12.55 -30.71 -8.36
C PRO A 358 13.14 -30.76 -6.95
N ASN A 359 14.23 -31.53 -6.79
CA ASN A 359 15.00 -31.56 -5.55
C ASN A 359 15.72 -30.21 -5.36
N LEU A 360 15.13 -29.32 -4.56
CA LEU A 360 15.65 -27.98 -4.29
C LEU A 360 16.41 -27.92 -2.96
N HIS A 361 17.67 -27.50 -3.00
CA HIS A 361 18.46 -27.25 -1.79
C HIS A 361 17.87 -26.12 -0.92
N TYR A 362 17.25 -25.11 -1.56
CA TYR A 362 16.60 -23.97 -0.91
C TYR A 362 15.12 -23.84 -1.32
N TYR A 363 14.30 -24.83 -0.96
CA TYR A 363 12.87 -24.86 -1.28
C TYR A 363 12.08 -23.65 -0.74
N TRP A 364 12.60 -22.94 0.28
CA TRP A 364 11.99 -21.73 0.83
C TRP A 364 11.97 -20.53 -0.13
N VAL A 365 12.95 -20.39 -1.03
CA VAL A 365 13.03 -19.24 -1.94
C VAL A 365 11.85 -19.24 -2.93
N PRO A 366 11.58 -20.34 -3.68
CA PRO A 366 10.39 -20.43 -4.52
C PRO A 366 9.07 -20.23 -3.76
N ILE A 367 8.95 -20.76 -2.54
CA ILE A 367 7.75 -20.57 -1.70
C ILE A 367 7.55 -19.09 -1.38
N LEU A 368 8.60 -18.38 -0.95
CA LEU A 368 8.52 -16.95 -0.67
C LEU A 368 8.15 -16.15 -1.92
N THR A 369 8.74 -16.48 -3.07
CA THR A 369 8.40 -15.86 -4.36
C THR A 369 6.94 -16.07 -4.72
N VAL A 370 6.41 -17.29 -4.56
CA VAL A 370 4.99 -17.62 -4.82
C VAL A 370 4.07 -16.89 -3.85
N VAL A 371 4.40 -16.84 -2.56
CA VAL A 371 3.63 -16.12 -1.53
C VAL A 371 3.57 -14.62 -1.86
N VAL A 372 4.71 -13.98 -2.13
CA VAL A 372 4.77 -12.56 -2.49
C VAL A 372 4.04 -12.29 -3.81
N GLY A 373 4.26 -13.13 -4.83
CA GLY A 373 3.57 -13.02 -6.12
C GLY A 373 2.06 -13.15 -6.00
N SER A 374 1.58 -14.13 -5.23
CA SER A 374 0.15 -14.34 -4.97
C SER A 374 -0.48 -13.14 -4.25
N TYR A 375 0.24 -12.49 -3.32
CA TYR A 375 -0.24 -11.28 -2.66
C TYR A 375 -0.40 -10.11 -3.64
N LEU A 376 0.57 -9.89 -4.53
CA LEU A 376 0.52 -8.84 -5.54
C LEU A 376 -0.64 -9.06 -6.54
N ILE A 377 -0.83 -10.31 -6.99
CA ILE A 377 -1.93 -10.68 -7.87
C ILE A 377 -3.26 -10.45 -7.15
N ALA A 378 -3.43 -11.00 -5.95
CA ALA A 378 -4.65 -10.82 -5.15
C ALA A 378 -4.95 -9.33 -4.92
N HIS A 379 -3.93 -8.51 -4.61
CA HIS A 379 -4.08 -7.07 -4.47
C HIS A 379 -4.65 -6.41 -5.74
N GLY A 380 -4.16 -6.79 -6.92
CA GLY A 380 -4.67 -6.32 -8.21
C GLY A 380 -6.15 -6.65 -8.42
N PHE A 381 -6.55 -7.91 -8.22
CA PHE A 381 -7.95 -8.32 -8.38
C PHE A 381 -8.88 -7.67 -7.34
N PHE A 382 -8.48 -7.62 -6.07
CA PHE A 382 -9.28 -6.96 -5.03
C PHE A 382 -9.38 -5.44 -5.20
N SER A 383 -8.48 -4.81 -5.95
CA SER A 383 -8.60 -3.38 -6.29
C SER A 383 -9.83 -3.10 -7.16
N VAL A 384 -10.24 -4.04 -8.02
CA VAL A 384 -11.47 -3.95 -8.82
C VAL A 384 -12.69 -3.96 -7.90
N TYR A 385 -12.68 -4.87 -6.93
CA TYR A 385 -13.74 -4.95 -5.92
C TYR A 385 -13.84 -3.66 -5.11
N ALA A 386 -12.71 -3.13 -4.65
CA ALA A 386 -12.66 -1.86 -3.93
C ALA A 386 -13.22 -0.70 -4.77
N MET A 387 -12.86 -0.62 -6.06
CA MET A 387 -13.42 0.38 -6.97
C MET A 387 -14.92 0.22 -7.19
N CYS A 388 -15.43 -1.02 -7.23
CA CYS A 388 -16.86 -1.31 -7.31
C CYS A 388 -17.59 -0.76 -6.09
N VAL A 389 -17.13 -1.12 -4.88
CA VAL A 389 -17.74 -0.67 -3.62
C VAL A 389 -17.80 0.85 -3.54
N ASP A 390 -16.69 1.53 -3.82
CA ASP A 390 -16.65 3.00 -3.77
C ASP A 390 -17.60 3.63 -4.78
N THR A 391 -17.65 3.08 -5.99
CA THR A 391 -18.51 3.60 -7.07
C THR A 391 -19.99 3.45 -6.69
N LEU A 392 -20.40 2.27 -6.24
CA LEU A 392 -21.78 2.03 -5.84
C LEU A 392 -22.14 2.86 -4.60
N PHE A 393 -21.20 3.05 -3.69
CA PHE A 393 -21.43 3.90 -2.52
C PHE A 393 -21.61 5.36 -2.90
N LEU A 394 -20.79 5.89 -3.81
CA LEU A 394 -20.96 7.27 -4.29
C LEU A 394 -22.30 7.42 -5.02
N CYS A 395 -22.65 6.47 -5.89
CA CYS A 395 -23.95 6.44 -6.57
C CYS A 395 -25.10 6.37 -5.56
N PHE A 396 -24.96 5.59 -4.49
CA PHE A 396 -25.93 5.48 -3.41
C PHE A 396 -26.11 6.78 -2.62
N LEU A 397 -25.02 7.46 -2.26
CA LEU A 397 -25.12 8.76 -1.59
C LEU A 397 -25.82 9.79 -2.49
N GLU A 398 -25.49 9.76 -3.77
CA GLU A 398 -26.07 10.66 -4.77
C GLU A 398 -27.55 10.37 -5.02
N ASP A 399 -27.93 9.09 -5.08
CA ASP A 399 -29.32 8.63 -5.17
C ASP A 399 -30.13 9.11 -3.96
N LEU A 400 -29.54 9.11 -2.76
CA LEU A 400 -30.19 9.65 -1.56
C LEU A 400 -30.38 11.17 -1.57
N GLU A 401 -29.52 11.92 -2.25
CA GLU A 401 -29.65 13.39 -2.35
C GLU A 401 -30.62 13.82 -3.45
N ARG A 402 -30.75 13.01 -4.52
CA ARG A 402 -31.53 13.37 -5.70
C ARG A 402 -32.95 12.83 -5.70
N ASN A 403 -33.10 11.61 -5.19
CA ASN A 403 -34.36 10.89 -5.26
C ASN A 403 -35.06 10.89 -3.91
N ASP A 404 -36.38 11.05 -3.94
CA ASP A 404 -37.25 11.09 -2.77
C ASP A 404 -38.20 9.90 -2.71
N GLY A 405 -38.19 9.05 -3.74
CA GLY A 405 -39.08 7.90 -3.88
C GLY A 405 -40.44 8.26 -4.47
N SER A 406 -40.61 9.46 -5.03
CA SER A 406 -41.78 9.79 -5.86
C SER A 406 -41.76 9.05 -7.20
N ALA A 407 -42.88 9.05 -7.91
CA ALA A 407 -42.97 8.50 -9.27
C ALA A 407 -42.01 9.21 -10.25
N GLU A 408 -41.84 10.54 -10.09
CA GLU A 408 -40.90 11.33 -10.90
C GLU A 408 -39.43 11.07 -10.53
N ARG A 409 -39.14 10.81 -9.24
CA ARG A 409 -37.77 10.64 -8.71
C ARG A 409 -37.66 9.39 -7.82
N PRO A 410 -37.80 8.19 -8.40
CA PRO A 410 -37.70 6.94 -7.66
C PRO A 410 -36.25 6.65 -7.27
N TYR A 411 -36.06 6.06 -6.10
CA TYR A 411 -34.77 5.52 -5.68
C TYR A 411 -34.32 4.40 -6.62
N ARG A 412 -33.02 4.38 -6.92
CA ARG A 412 -32.37 3.41 -7.84
C ARG A 412 -31.64 2.30 -7.12
N MET A 413 -31.34 2.48 -5.85
CA MET A 413 -30.73 1.48 -4.99
C MET A 413 -31.56 0.20 -4.89
N SER A 414 -30.91 -0.92 -4.56
CA SER A 414 -31.60 -2.21 -4.46
C SER A 414 -32.67 -2.24 -3.36
N ASP A 415 -33.66 -3.12 -3.51
CA ASP A 415 -34.70 -3.35 -2.50
C ASP A 415 -34.12 -3.65 -1.11
N ARG A 416 -32.96 -4.31 -1.07
CA ARG A 416 -32.25 -4.58 0.18
C ARG A 416 -31.81 -3.28 0.85
N LEU A 417 -31.24 -2.35 0.10
CA LEU A 417 -30.80 -1.04 0.60
C LEU A 417 -31.99 -0.19 1.03
N LEU A 418 -33.07 -0.19 0.24
CA LEU A 418 -34.34 0.45 0.60
C LEU A 418 -34.88 -0.06 1.94
N LYS A 419 -34.92 -1.38 2.12
CA LYS A 419 -35.35 -2.02 3.38
C LYS A 419 -34.46 -1.63 4.56
N VAL A 420 -33.13 -1.62 4.39
CA VAL A 420 -32.18 -1.25 5.45
C VAL A 420 -32.31 0.22 5.85
N LEU A 421 -32.67 1.10 4.91
CA LEU A 421 -32.89 2.52 5.17
C LEU A 421 -34.33 2.87 5.57
N ASN A 422 -35.24 1.90 5.58
CA ASN A 422 -36.67 2.11 5.74
C ASN A 422 -37.24 3.14 4.73
N LYS A 423 -36.80 3.05 3.48
CA LYS A 423 -37.26 3.87 2.34
C LYS A 423 -38.05 2.99 1.37
N LYS A 424 -38.98 3.59 0.63
CA LYS A 424 -39.80 2.91 -0.39
C LYS A 424 -40.07 3.87 -1.55
N ASN A 425 -40.15 3.32 -2.76
CA ASN A 425 -40.71 4.04 -3.90
C ASN A 425 -42.24 4.00 -3.81
N LYS A 426 -42.87 5.16 -4.00
CA LYS A 426 -44.32 5.28 -4.06
C LYS A 426 -44.79 4.67 -5.39
N PRO A 427 -45.91 3.92 -5.39
CA PRO A 427 -46.51 3.47 -6.64
C PRO A 427 -46.93 4.67 -7.48
N GLU A 428 -46.85 4.54 -8.80
CA GLU A 428 -47.45 5.52 -9.72
C GLU A 428 -48.94 5.67 -9.39
N PRO A 429 -49.49 6.90 -9.36
CA PRO A 429 -50.92 7.07 -9.26
C PRO A 429 -51.56 6.35 -10.45
N ALA A 430 -52.47 5.42 -10.17
CA ALA A 430 -53.22 4.73 -11.22
C ALA A 430 -53.98 5.79 -12.04
N GLU A 431 -53.67 5.88 -13.33
CA GLU A 431 -54.41 6.70 -14.30
C GLU A 431 -55.82 6.17 -14.54
#